data_AF-A0A6M1NBY4-F1
#
_entry.id   AF-A0A6M1NBY4-F1
#
_cell.length_a   1.000
_cell.length_b   1.000
_cell.length_c   1.000
_cell.angle_alpha   90.00
_cell.angle_beta   90.00
_cell.angle_gamma   90.00
#
_symmetry.space_group_name_H-M   'P 1'
#
loop_
_entity.id
_entity.type
_entity.pdbx_description
1 polymer ?
#
loop_
_entity_poly.entity_id
_entity_poly.type
_entity_poly.pdbx_seq_one_letter_code
_entity_poly.pdbx_strand_id
1 'polypeptide(L)'
;MPKKGQIITNPINGDSYEYMETANDTKGERITLKATVNTKGPLVPKHYHVLQEEAFEVVSGQLNIWVDGKTTILTAGEKMTLPKNKPHNHYNNDDVPVVYIHTVTPALDFDYLIENLVGLAADGKSKNGKYGLVQELVTLKYMDSKTFLADIPQGVQKLLMNIIAPVARLFGYRAIYKKYSDIEK
;
A
#
# COMPACT_ATOMS: atom_id res chain seq x y z
N MET A 1 16.73 -0.57 -3.52
CA MET A 1 15.76 -1.14 -4.49
C MET A 1 15.25 -2.48 -3.98
N PRO A 2 13.92 -2.73 -3.99
CA PRO A 2 13.32 -3.98 -3.55
C PRO A 2 13.88 -5.20 -4.28
N LYS A 3 14.05 -6.32 -3.58
CA LYS A 3 14.56 -7.58 -4.15
C LYS A 3 13.71 -8.76 -3.75
N LYS A 4 13.60 -9.77 -4.62
CA LYS A 4 12.99 -11.05 -4.27
C LYS A 4 13.64 -11.66 -3.02
N GLY A 5 12.80 -12.15 -2.11
CA GLY A 5 13.18 -12.71 -0.81
C GLY A 5 13.51 -11.66 0.26
N GLN A 6 13.49 -10.37 -0.06
CA GLN A 6 13.61 -9.32 0.94
C GLN A 6 12.37 -9.33 1.84
N ILE A 7 12.59 -9.26 3.15
CA ILE A 7 11.54 -9.10 4.15
C ILE A 7 11.74 -7.73 4.79
N ILE A 8 10.69 -6.92 4.76
CA ILE A 8 10.61 -5.65 5.49
C ILE A 8 9.60 -5.80 6.62
N THR A 9 9.99 -5.36 7.82
CA THR A 9 9.16 -5.48 9.02
C THR A 9 9.03 -4.12 9.66
N ASN A 10 7.81 -3.73 10.01
CA ASN A 10 7.58 -2.55 10.84
C ASN A 10 7.91 -2.91 12.29
N PRO A 11 8.95 -2.32 12.90
CA PRO A 11 9.38 -2.67 14.25
C PRO A 11 8.38 -2.26 15.34
N ILE A 12 7.42 -1.38 15.03
CA ILE A 12 6.45 -0.87 16.01
C ILE A 12 5.34 -1.90 16.26
N ASN A 13 4.88 -2.59 15.22
CA ASN A 13 3.71 -3.48 15.29
C ASN A 13 3.99 -4.92 14.84
N GLY A 14 5.18 -5.18 14.30
CA GLY A 14 5.60 -6.50 13.83
C GLY A 14 5.03 -6.92 12.48
N ASP A 15 4.22 -6.08 11.81
CA ASP A 15 3.72 -6.39 10.46
C ASP A 15 4.90 -6.53 9.49
N SER A 16 4.89 -7.57 8.66
CA SER A 16 5.98 -7.87 7.74
C SER A 16 5.49 -8.17 6.33
N TYR A 17 6.36 -7.85 5.36
CA TYR A 17 6.09 -8.00 3.94
C TYR A 17 7.32 -8.62 3.27
N GLU A 18 7.14 -9.81 2.72
CA GLU A 18 8.16 -10.54 1.95
C GLU A 18 7.90 -10.36 0.46
N TYR A 19 8.90 -9.89 -0.29
CA TYR A 19 8.82 -9.78 -1.74
C TYR A 19 9.01 -11.14 -2.41
N MET A 20 7.90 -11.75 -2.84
CA MET A 20 7.92 -13.01 -3.59
C MET A 20 8.34 -12.77 -5.05
N GLU A 21 7.86 -11.67 -5.64
CA GLU A 21 8.21 -11.16 -6.97
C GLU A 21 8.18 -9.62 -6.95
N THR A 22 9.23 -8.97 -7.44
CA THR A 22 9.30 -7.51 -7.60
C THR A 22 8.92 -7.08 -9.01
N ALA A 23 8.75 -5.77 -9.23
CA ALA A 23 8.52 -5.23 -10.58
C ALA A 23 9.66 -5.59 -11.54
N ASN A 24 10.91 -5.62 -11.04
CA ASN A 24 12.07 -5.98 -11.85
C ASN A 24 12.06 -7.47 -12.25
N ASP A 25 11.68 -8.36 -11.33
CA ASP A 25 11.64 -9.81 -11.58
C ASP A 25 10.62 -10.18 -12.68
N THR A 26 9.52 -9.45 -12.73
CA THR A 26 8.39 -9.69 -13.65
C THR A 26 8.41 -8.78 -14.88
N LYS A 27 9.47 -7.98 -15.07
CA LYS A 27 9.57 -6.97 -16.14
C LYS A 27 8.36 -6.01 -16.17
N GLY A 28 7.84 -5.67 -14.99
CA GLY A 28 6.75 -4.73 -14.78
C GLY A 28 5.35 -5.35 -14.83
N GLU A 29 5.22 -6.65 -15.09
CA GLU A 29 3.91 -7.31 -15.22
C GLU A 29 3.13 -7.32 -13.91
N ARG A 30 3.79 -7.63 -12.78
CA ARG A 30 3.16 -7.67 -11.45
C ARG A 30 4.16 -7.54 -10.31
N ILE A 31 3.68 -7.23 -9.11
CA ILE A 31 4.42 -7.56 -7.88
C ILE A 31 3.63 -8.61 -7.11
N THR A 32 4.33 -9.44 -6.35
CA THR A 32 3.71 -10.40 -5.43
C THR A 32 4.40 -10.30 -4.07
N LEU A 33 3.62 -10.05 -3.03
CA LEU A 33 4.06 -9.96 -1.64
C LEU A 33 3.41 -11.06 -0.81
N LYS A 34 4.13 -11.59 0.17
CA LYS A 34 3.52 -12.30 1.29
C LYS A 34 3.50 -11.35 2.48
N ALA A 35 2.30 -10.96 2.92
CA ALA A 35 2.10 -10.09 4.06
C ALA A 35 1.74 -10.92 5.30
N THR A 36 2.33 -10.58 6.43
CA THR A 36 1.92 -11.05 7.76
C THR A 36 1.49 -9.83 8.58
N VAL A 37 0.19 -9.72 8.87
CA VAL A 37 -0.39 -8.56 9.53
C VAL A 37 -0.90 -8.95 10.91
N ASN A 38 -0.23 -8.43 11.94
CA ASN A 38 -0.58 -8.58 13.36
C ASN A 38 -1.51 -7.46 13.82
N THR A 39 -1.40 -6.28 13.20
CA THR A 39 -2.19 -5.10 13.59
C THR A 39 -3.67 -5.29 13.25
N LYS A 40 -4.53 -5.02 14.24
CA LYS A 40 -5.98 -4.98 14.06
C LYS A 40 -6.43 -3.63 13.48
N GLY A 41 -7.30 -3.69 12.48
CA GLY A 41 -7.91 -2.57 11.81
C GLY A 41 -7.17 -2.11 10.55
N PRO A 42 -7.70 -1.07 9.86
CA PRO A 42 -7.14 -0.59 8.60
C PRO A 42 -5.71 -0.07 8.73
N LEU A 43 -4.84 -0.54 7.82
CA LEU A 43 -3.44 -0.09 7.70
C LEU A 43 -3.26 1.04 6.68
N VAL A 44 -4.26 1.26 5.84
CA VAL A 44 -4.31 2.36 4.87
C VAL A 44 -5.74 2.92 4.79
N PRO A 45 -5.93 4.17 4.34
CA PRO A 45 -7.26 4.71 4.06
C PRO A 45 -7.98 3.91 2.97
N LYS A 46 -9.30 4.05 2.88
CA LYS A 46 -10.05 3.56 1.72
C LYS A 46 -9.53 4.26 0.46
N HIS A 47 -9.23 3.50 -0.56
CA HIS A 47 -8.61 4.01 -1.78
C HIS A 47 -9.01 3.20 -3.00
N TYR A 48 -8.57 3.64 -4.17
CA TYR A 48 -8.65 2.87 -5.39
C TYR A 48 -7.45 3.16 -6.29
N HIS A 49 -7.03 2.16 -7.06
CA HIS A 49 -5.98 2.29 -8.06
C HIS A 49 -6.58 2.57 -9.43
N VAL A 50 -5.99 3.51 -10.16
CA VAL A 50 -6.49 3.90 -11.50
C VAL A 50 -6.11 2.86 -12.55
N LEU A 51 -4.90 2.31 -12.41
CA LEU A 51 -4.26 1.45 -13.40
C LEU A 51 -4.21 -0.02 -12.97
N GLN A 52 -4.31 -0.29 -11.67
CA GLN A 52 -3.94 -1.58 -11.09
C GLN A 52 -5.15 -2.35 -10.59
N GLU A 53 -5.11 -3.66 -10.83
CA GLU A 53 -5.92 -4.66 -10.15
C GLU A 53 -5.10 -5.24 -8.99
N GLU A 54 -5.79 -5.61 -7.92
CA GLU A 54 -5.18 -6.27 -6.76
C GLU A 54 -5.81 -7.65 -6.56
N ALA A 55 -5.02 -8.64 -6.19
CA ALA A 55 -5.51 -9.97 -5.83
C ALA A 55 -4.97 -10.38 -4.45
N PHE A 56 -5.86 -10.93 -3.63
CA PHE A 56 -5.58 -11.39 -2.28
C PHE A 56 -5.87 -12.88 -2.18
N GLU A 57 -4.95 -13.65 -1.61
CA GLU A 57 -5.13 -15.06 -1.28
C GLU A 57 -4.73 -15.28 0.17
N VAL A 58 -5.63 -15.78 1.00
CA VAL A 58 -5.35 -15.97 2.43
C VAL A 58 -4.62 -17.30 2.64
N VAL A 59 -3.47 -17.24 3.30
CA VAL A 59 -2.66 -18.41 3.68
C VAL A 59 -3.09 -18.92 5.05
N SER A 60 -3.30 -18.01 6.01
CA SER A 60 -3.79 -18.34 7.36
C SER A 60 -4.47 -17.13 8.01
N GLY A 61 -5.32 -17.37 9.00
CA GLY A 61 -6.11 -16.31 9.66
C GLY A 61 -7.29 -15.86 8.81
N GLN A 62 -7.72 -14.60 9.00
CA GLN A 62 -8.89 -14.02 8.35
C GLN A 62 -8.58 -12.62 7.81
N LEU A 63 -8.83 -12.40 6.51
CA LEU A 63 -8.66 -11.08 5.88
C LEU A 63 -10.03 -10.46 5.61
N ASN A 64 -10.27 -9.27 6.15
CA ASN A 64 -11.47 -8.50 5.83
C ASN A 64 -11.17 -7.66 4.58
N ILE A 65 -11.98 -7.82 3.54
CA ILE A 65 -11.90 -7.03 2.31
C ILE A 65 -13.20 -6.24 2.17
N TRP A 66 -13.08 -4.91 2.22
CA TRP A 66 -14.17 -3.99 1.93
C TRP A 66 -14.06 -3.50 0.49
N VAL A 67 -15.14 -3.58 -0.29
CA VAL A 67 -15.20 -3.10 -1.68
C VAL A 67 -16.58 -2.53 -1.94
N ASP A 68 -16.64 -1.30 -2.44
CA ASP A 68 -17.89 -0.66 -2.91
C ASP A 68 -19.06 -0.77 -1.91
N GLY A 69 -18.78 -0.60 -0.62
CA GLY A 69 -19.78 -0.65 0.45
C GLY A 69 -20.03 -2.03 1.07
N LYS A 70 -19.47 -3.11 0.51
CA LYS A 70 -19.62 -4.48 1.04
C LYS A 70 -18.33 -4.99 1.65
N THR A 71 -18.42 -5.63 2.82
CA THR A 71 -17.31 -6.36 3.43
C THR A 71 -17.47 -7.87 3.19
N THR A 72 -16.39 -8.52 2.78
CA THR A 72 -16.26 -9.97 2.70
C THR A 72 -15.10 -10.40 3.58
N ILE A 73 -15.25 -11.51 4.31
CA ILE A 73 -14.16 -12.11 5.08
C ILE A 73 -13.63 -13.28 4.25
N LEU A 74 -12.33 -13.27 3.97
CA LEU A 74 -11.62 -14.40 3.39
C LEU A 74 -10.90 -15.17 4.48
N THR A 75 -10.92 -16.49 4.37
CA THR A 75 -10.25 -17.46 5.24
C THR A 75 -9.23 -18.27 4.43
N ALA A 76 -8.43 -19.10 5.10
CA ALA A 76 -7.34 -19.83 4.46
C ALA A 76 -7.76 -20.61 3.19
N GLY A 77 -7.05 -20.38 2.10
CA GLY A 77 -7.31 -20.95 0.77
C GLY A 77 -8.28 -20.13 -0.09
N GLU A 78 -9.00 -19.15 0.48
CA GLU A 78 -9.89 -18.28 -0.27
C GLU A 78 -9.13 -17.11 -0.91
N LYS A 79 -9.63 -16.66 -2.06
CA LYS A 79 -9.04 -15.57 -2.84
C LYS A 79 -10.07 -14.61 -3.41
N MET A 80 -9.67 -13.36 -3.59
CA MET A 80 -10.48 -12.33 -4.23
C MET A 80 -9.60 -11.42 -5.09
N THR A 81 -10.09 -11.09 -6.29
CA THR A 81 -9.49 -10.08 -7.16
C THR A 81 -10.34 -8.82 -7.16
N LEU A 82 -9.71 -7.68 -6.94
CA LEU A 82 -10.29 -6.35 -6.92
C LEU A 82 -9.99 -5.66 -8.26
N PRO A 83 -11.03 -5.24 -9.00
CA PRO A 83 -10.82 -4.54 -10.25
C PRO A 83 -10.31 -3.11 -10.00
N LYS A 84 -9.55 -2.58 -10.96
CA LYS A 84 -9.14 -1.16 -10.95
C LYS A 84 -10.34 -0.22 -10.90
N ASN A 85 -10.14 0.98 -10.37
CA ASN A 85 -11.15 2.03 -10.21
C ASN A 85 -12.34 1.65 -9.30
N LYS A 86 -12.18 0.66 -8.42
CA LYS A 86 -13.14 0.37 -7.36
C LYS A 86 -12.60 0.75 -5.99
N PRO A 87 -13.33 1.57 -5.21
CA PRO A 87 -13.01 1.82 -3.81
C PRO A 87 -12.92 0.53 -3.01
N HIS A 88 -11.80 0.35 -2.32
CA HIS A 88 -11.57 -0.81 -1.48
C HIS A 88 -10.68 -0.50 -0.27
N ASN A 89 -10.60 -1.49 0.62
CA ASN A 89 -9.65 -1.58 1.73
C ASN A 89 -9.51 -3.04 2.15
N HIS A 90 -8.36 -3.43 2.70
CA HIS A 90 -8.12 -4.76 3.24
C HIS A 90 -7.44 -4.64 4.60
N TYR A 91 -7.87 -5.45 5.57
CA TYR A 91 -7.37 -5.37 6.94
C TYR A 91 -7.60 -6.64 7.75
N ASN A 92 -6.77 -6.85 8.76
CA ASN A 92 -7.04 -7.81 9.81
C ASN A 92 -8.07 -7.22 10.79
N ASN A 93 -9.12 -7.97 11.15
CA ASN A 93 -10.08 -7.55 12.16
C ASN A 93 -10.19 -8.56 13.31
N ASP A 94 -9.23 -9.47 13.41
CA ASP A 94 -9.10 -10.48 14.46
C ASP A 94 -7.94 -10.12 15.40
N ASP A 95 -7.85 -10.82 16.53
CA ASP A 95 -6.73 -10.72 17.47
C ASP A 95 -5.60 -11.71 17.12
N VAL A 96 -5.82 -12.56 16.12
CA VAL A 96 -4.84 -13.48 15.55
C VAL A 96 -4.25 -12.88 14.27
N PRO A 97 -2.93 -13.02 14.00
CA PRO A 97 -2.34 -12.54 12.75
C PRO A 97 -2.95 -13.19 11.51
N VAL A 98 -3.07 -12.41 10.44
CA VAL A 98 -3.43 -12.91 9.10
C VAL A 98 -2.19 -12.95 8.22
N VAL A 99 -2.04 -14.05 7.47
CA VAL A 99 -1.03 -14.19 6.43
C VAL A 99 -1.73 -14.28 5.08
N TYR A 100 -1.36 -13.43 4.14
CA TYR A 100 -1.95 -13.45 2.80
C TYR A 100 -0.91 -13.14 1.72
N ILE A 101 -1.16 -13.66 0.52
CA ILE A 101 -0.44 -13.27 -0.69
C ILE A 101 -1.19 -12.11 -1.33
N HIS A 102 -0.46 -11.04 -1.64
CA HIS A 102 -0.96 -9.85 -2.29
C HIS A 102 -0.26 -9.66 -3.64
N THR A 103 -1.02 -9.73 -4.73
CA THR A 103 -0.51 -9.51 -6.08
C THR A 103 -1.12 -8.25 -6.67
N VAL A 104 -0.28 -7.39 -7.26
CA VAL A 104 -0.72 -6.13 -7.89
C VAL A 104 -0.27 -6.09 -9.35
N THR A 105 -1.18 -5.78 -10.26
CA THR A 105 -0.94 -5.78 -11.71
C THR A 105 -1.52 -4.53 -12.38
N PRO A 106 -0.75 -3.76 -13.17
CA PRO A 106 0.68 -3.88 -13.40
C PRO A 106 1.52 -3.48 -12.18
N ALA A 107 2.81 -3.84 -12.19
CA ALA A 107 3.70 -3.60 -11.06
C ALA A 107 3.95 -2.10 -10.77
N LEU A 108 4.27 -1.35 -11.82
CA LEU A 108 4.68 0.07 -11.75
C LEU A 108 5.76 0.27 -10.68
N ASP A 109 5.57 1.23 -9.78
CA ASP A 109 6.46 1.52 -8.64
C ASP A 109 5.84 1.11 -7.29
N PHE A 110 4.91 0.14 -7.30
CA PHE A 110 4.20 -0.28 -6.10
C PHE A 110 5.10 -1.02 -5.10
N ASP A 111 6.12 -1.74 -5.57
CA ASP A 111 7.10 -2.37 -4.68
C ASP A 111 7.85 -1.32 -3.84
N TYR A 112 8.24 -0.20 -4.44
CA TYR A 112 8.81 0.94 -3.73
C TYR A 112 7.80 1.63 -2.80
N LEU A 113 6.52 1.68 -3.19
CA LEU A 113 5.46 2.23 -2.33
C LEU A 113 5.43 1.50 -0.99
N ILE A 114 5.41 0.17 -1.01
CA ILE A 114 5.33 -0.64 0.20
C ILE A 114 6.57 -0.44 1.09
N GLU A 115 7.77 -0.50 0.53
CA GLU A 115 9.02 -0.25 1.27
C GLU A 115 9.01 1.13 1.94
N ASN A 116 8.55 2.15 1.20
CA ASN A 116 8.46 3.51 1.71
C ASN A 116 7.39 3.68 2.81
N LEU A 117 6.22 3.06 2.67
CA LEU A 117 5.15 3.10 3.68
C LEU A 117 5.57 2.39 4.97
N VAL A 118 6.26 1.25 4.87
CA VAL A 118 6.82 0.54 6.03
C VAL A 118 7.93 1.36 6.67
N GLY A 119 8.84 1.94 5.88
CA GLY A 119 9.91 2.80 6.39
C GLY A 119 9.41 4.05 7.11
N LEU A 120 8.40 4.72 6.55
CA LEU A 120 7.73 5.85 7.21
C LEU A 120 7.05 5.43 8.52
N ALA A 121 6.40 4.27 8.53
CA ALA A 121 5.77 3.74 9.74
C ALA A 121 6.83 3.41 10.81
N ALA A 122 7.94 2.79 10.44
CA ALA A 122 9.06 2.49 11.34
C ALA A 122 9.66 3.75 12.00
N ASP A 123 9.64 4.88 11.29
CA ASP A 123 10.06 6.18 11.83
C ASP A 123 8.98 6.90 12.67
N GLY A 124 7.87 6.23 12.97
CA GLY A 124 6.77 6.81 13.74
C GLY A 124 5.97 7.88 12.99
N LYS A 125 6.09 7.94 11.65
CA LYS A 125 5.32 8.89 10.81
C LYS A 125 3.96 8.35 10.39
N SER A 126 3.59 7.15 10.83
CA SER A 126 2.27 6.57 10.63
C SER A 126 1.48 6.56 11.94
N LYS A 127 0.21 6.98 11.89
CA LYS A 127 -0.74 6.88 13.00
C LYS A 127 -2.02 6.22 12.49
N ASN A 128 -2.33 5.03 12.98
CA ASN A 128 -3.50 4.24 12.57
C ASN A 128 -3.62 4.11 11.04
N GLY A 129 -2.49 3.80 10.38
CA GLY A 129 -2.43 3.64 8.93
C GLY A 129 -2.43 4.94 8.10
N LYS A 130 -2.37 6.11 8.75
CA LYS A 130 -2.32 7.41 8.08
C LYS A 130 -0.95 8.04 8.22
N TYR A 131 -0.50 8.72 7.15
CA TYR A 131 0.86 9.27 7.06
C TYR A 131 0.90 10.80 7.15
N GLY A 132 -0.27 11.42 7.35
CA GLY A 132 -0.44 12.87 7.39
C GLY A 132 -0.70 13.45 5.99
N LEU A 133 -1.57 14.46 5.94
CA LEU A 133 -2.12 14.98 4.68
C LEU A 133 -1.04 15.43 3.69
N VAL A 134 0.00 16.15 4.15
CA VAL A 134 1.07 16.65 3.27
C VAL A 134 1.84 15.49 2.64
N GLN A 135 2.20 14.47 3.43
CA GLN A 135 2.91 13.29 2.94
C GLN A 135 2.04 12.50 1.95
N GLU A 136 0.76 12.29 2.27
CA GLU A 136 -0.18 11.60 1.39
C GLU A 136 -0.33 12.34 0.05
N LEU A 137 -0.47 13.67 0.05
CA LEU A 137 -0.56 14.45 -1.19
C LEU A 137 0.71 14.34 -2.05
N VAL A 138 1.90 14.29 -1.42
CA VAL A 138 3.17 14.07 -2.14
C VAL A 138 3.21 12.68 -2.76
N THR A 139 2.87 11.64 -1.99
CA THR A 139 2.79 10.26 -2.50
C THR A 139 1.78 10.15 -3.65
N LEU A 140 0.55 10.65 -3.48
CA LEU A 140 -0.50 10.60 -4.51
C LEU A 140 -0.11 11.37 -5.79
N LYS A 141 0.72 12.41 -5.68
CA LYS A 141 1.17 13.21 -6.84
C LYS A 141 2.23 12.50 -7.68
N TYR A 142 3.25 11.91 -7.04
CA TYR A 142 4.50 11.51 -7.68
C TYR A 142 4.69 10.00 -7.88
N MET A 143 3.78 9.17 -7.36
CA MET A 143 3.77 7.73 -7.65
C MET A 143 3.13 7.43 -9.01
N ASP A 144 3.72 6.50 -9.75
CA ASP A 144 3.22 6.00 -11.04
C ASP A 144 2.04 5.02 -10.84
N SER A 145 2.06 4.27 -9.74
CA SER A 145 0.97 3.47 -9.15
C SER A 145 -0.20 4.35 -8.70
N LYS A 146 -0.85 5.00 -9.67
CA LYS A 146 -1.76 6.10 -9.43
C LYS A 146 -2.94 5.67 -8.57
N THR A 147 -3.01 6.27 -7.38
CA THR A 147 -3.99 5.98 -6.35
C THR A 147 -4.76 7.25 -6.00
N PHE A 148 -5.99 7.11 -5.54
CA PHE A 148 -6.79 8.19 -4.97
C PHE A 148 -7.52 7.70 -3.71
N LEU A 149 -7.73 8.61 -2.76
CA LEU A 149 -8.50 8.34 -1.56
C LEU A 149 -10.00 8.30 -1.91
N ALA A 150 -10.69 7.23 -1.52
CA ALA A 150 -12.09 7.01 -1.91
C ALA A 150 -13.05 8.04 -1.30
N ASP A 151 -12.74 8.52 -0.10
CA ASP A 151 -13.62 9.41 0.67
C ASP A 151 -13.44 10.91 0.31
N ILE A 152 -12.52 11.25 -0.61
CA ILE A 152 -12.24 12.64 -1.02
C ILE A 152 -12.54 12.81 -2.52
N PRO A 153 -13.29 13.85 -2.94
CA PRO A 153 -13.53 14.09 -4.36
C PRO A 153 -12.23 14.22 -5.16
N GLN A 154 -12.13 13.52 -6.30
CA GLN A 154 -10.90 13.46 -7.10
C GLN A 154 -10.41 14.85 -7.53
N GLY A 155 -11.31 15.78 -7.87
CA GLY A 155 -10.98 17.15 -8.24
C GLY A 155 -10.29 17.91 -7.11
N VAL A 156 -10.75 17.73 -5.87
CA VAL A 156 -10.14 18.33 -4.67
C VAL A 156 -8.74 17.75 -4.45
N GLN A 157 -8.60 16.42 -4.51
CA GLN A 157 -7.29 15.76 -4.38
C GLN A 157 -6.31 16.27 -5.45
N LYS A 158 -6.74 16.36 -6.72
CA LYS A 158 -5.92 16.85 -7.83
C LYS A 158 -5.49 18.30 -7.62
N LEU A 159 -6.40 19.18 -7.19
CA LEU A 159 -6.07 20.57 -6.88
C LEU A 159 -5.02 20.65 -5.77
N LEU A 160 -5.28 20.01 -4.62
CA LEU A 160 -4.40 20.05 -3.46
C LEU A 160 -3.03 19.46 -3.76
N MET A 161 -2.96 18.30 -4.42
CA MET A 161 -1.68 17.64 -4.71
C MET A 161 -0.84 18.43 -5.71
N ASN A 162 -1.46 19.15 -6.66
CA ASN A 162 -0.73 19.95 -7.64
C ASN A 162 -0.21 21.27 -7.07
N ILE A 163 -0.80 21.79 -5.99
CA ILE A 163 -0.36 23.02 -5.32
C ILE A 163 0.62 22.70 -4.18
N ILE A 164 0.25 21.77 -3.30
CA ILE A 164 0.96 21.51 -2.05
C ILE A 164 2.19 20.63 -2.28
N ALA A 165 2.10 19.59 -3.11
CA ALA A 165 3.18 18.61 -3.23
C ALA A 165 4.49 19.19 -3.78
N PRO A 166 4.50 20.05 -4.82
CA PRO A 166 5.75 20.67 -5.29
C PRO A 166 6.42 21.53 -4.21
N VAL A 167 5.63 22.29 -3.45
CA VAL A 167 6.14 23.11 -2.33
C VAL A 167 6.66 22.21 -1.22
N ALA A 168 5.93 21.16 -0.84
CA ALA A 168 6.35 20.22 0.21
C ALA A 168 7.70 19.53 -0.12
N ARG A 169 8.00 19.28 -1.39
CA ARG A 169 9.32 18.76 -1.80
C ARG A 169 10.46 19.71 -1.48
N LEU A 170 10.24 21.03 -1.53
CA LEU A 170 11.24 22.02 -1.12
C LEU A 170 11.58 21.90 0.38
N PHE A 171 10.65 21.38 1.17
CA PHE A 171 10.81 21.10 2.61
C PHE A 171 11.19 19.64 2.90
N GLY A 172 11.67 18.89 1.91
CA GLY A 172 12.21 17.55 2.08
C GLY A 172 11.20 16.40 2.04
N TYR A 173 9.92 16.67 1.77
CA TYR A 173 8.95 15.59 1.56
C TYR A 173 9.22 14.85 0.25
N ARG A 174 9.09 13.53 0.26
CA ARG A 174 9.27 12.66 -0.92
C ARG A 174 8.18 11.61 -1.00
N ALA A 175 7.83 11.19 -2.20
CA ALA A 175 6.94 10.05 -2.43
C ALA A 175 7.69 8.74 -2.19
N ILE A 176 8.98 8.69 -2.55
CA ILE A 176 9.91 7.64 -2.17
C ILE A 176 11.16 8.28 -1.57
N TYR A 177 11.47 7.97 -0.32
CA TYR A 177 12.69 8.47 0.33
C TYR A 177 13.87 7.55 0.06
N LYS A 178 14.99 8.15 -0.38
CA LYS A 178 16.25 7.43 -0.66
C LYS A 178 16.72 6.52 0.47
N LYS A 179 16.45 6.90 1.72
CA LYS A 179 16.87 6.13 2.89
C LYS A 179 16.18 4.77 3.04
N TYR A 180 15.03 4.55 2.39
CA TYR A 180 14.34 3.25 2.44
C TYR A 180 14.60 2.43 1.17
N SER A 181 14.73 3.09 0.01
CA SER A 181 14.65 2.41 -1.29
C SER A 181 15.84 2.64 -2.22
N ASP A 182 16.88 3.36 -1.78
CA ASP A 182 18.05 3.80 -2.56
C ASP A 182 17.76 4.72 -3.76
N ILE A 183 16.48 4.98 -4.05
CA ILE A 183 15.99 5.92 -5.06
C ILE A 183 15.15 7.02 -4.41
N GLU A 184 14.96 8.13 -5.11
CA GLU A 184 14.13 9.22 -4.65
C GLU A 184 13.06 9.55 -5.68
N LYS A 185 11.81 9.64 -5.24
CA LYS A 185 10.71 10.23 -6.00
C LYS A 185 10.08 11.39 -5.28
#